data_AF-A0A131Y6P5-F1
#
_entry.id   AF-A0A131Y6P5-F1
#
_cell.length_a   1.000
_cell.length_b   1.000
_cell.length_c   1.000
_cell.angle_alpha   90.00
_cell.angle_beta   90.00
_cell.angle_gamma   90.00
#
_symmetry.space_group_name_H-M   'P 1'
#
loop_
_entity.id
_entity.type
_entity.pdbx_description
1 polymer ?
#
loop_
_entity_poly.entity_id
_entity_poly.type
_entity_poly.pdbx_seq_one_letter_code
_entity_poly.pdbx_strand_id
1 'polypeptide(L)'
;GFLRGNFKYAKVEAKLVAYKALIRPILEYGCVIWDPYHKKYRERLEKVQRSAARYIMSRYRRTDSVSAMIDDLKLEPLDERRRIIRLKFIFMMSKGCFNIDSTRYLMHNPSHSARLSHDIVFKPYWCKTLQYQKLFFPRTIEEWNHLPEEIVKSIEPKSFENCLRLFFNN
;
A
#
# COMPACT_ATOMS: atom_id res chain seq x y z
N GLY A 1 6.81 16.05 -19.83
CA GLY A 1 6.27 15.53 -18.55
C GLY A 1 6.44 16.58 -17.48
N PHE A 2 5.44 16.76 -16.61
CA PHE A 2 5.34 17.90 -15.67
C PHE A 2 6.61 18.19 -14.87
N LEU A 3 7.20 17.17 -14.22
CA LEU A 3 8.43 17.37 -13.45
C LEU A 3 9.61 17.78 -14.33
N ARG A 4 9.79 17.16 -15.51
CA ARG A 4 10.89 17.44 -16.43
C ARG A 4 10.90 18.88 -16.93
N GLY A 5 9.73 19.50 -17.11
CA GLY A 5 9.62 20.90 -17.54
C GLY A 5 9.97 21.89 -16.43
N ASN A 6 9.44 21.66 -15.22
CA ASN A 6 9.54 22.64 -14.13
C ASN A 6 10.80 22.49 -13.27
N PHE A 7 11.36 21.28 -13.13
CA PHE A 7 12.44 20.97 -12.18
C PHE A 7 13.71 20.46 -12.84
N LYS A 8 13.92 20.73 -14.14
CA LYS A 8 15.04 20.18 -14.93
C LYS A 8 16.40 20.34 -14.23
N TYR A 9 16.68 21.56 -13.76
CA TYR A 9 17.95 21.95 -13.13
C TYR A 9 17.92 21.91 -11.59
N ALA A 10 16.82 21.43 -11.00
CA ALA A 10 16.71 21.34 -9.55
C ALA A 10 17.64 20.26 -8.98
N LYS A 11 18.05 20.43 -7.71
CA LYS A 11 18.81 19.44 -6.95
C LYS A 11 18.01 18.15 -6.77
N VAL A 12 18.73 17.07 -6.48
CA VAL A 12 18.15 15.72 -6.29
C VAL A 12 17.08 15.74 -5.18
N GLU A 13 17.33 16.42 -4.07
CA GLU A 13 16.37 16.50 -2.96
C GLU A 13 15.08 17.18 -3.37
N ALA A 14 15.17 18.31 -4.10
CA ALA A 14 14.01 19.05 -4.58
C ALA A 14 13.17 18.21 -5.56
N LYS A 15 13.82 17.48 -6.47
CA LYS A 15 13.13 16.55 -7.39
C LYS A 15 12.44 15.41 -6.64
N LEU A 16 13.09 14.87 -5.60
CA LEU A 16 12.52 13.82 -4.76
C LEU A 16 11.28 14.31 -4.00
N VAL A 17 11.34 15.50 -3.41
CA VAL A 17 10.21 16.14 -2.74
C VAL A 17 9.06 16.35 -3.72
N ALA A 18 9.34 16.91 -4.91
CA ALA A 18 8.32 17.12 -5.93
C ALA A 18 7.66 15.81 -6.38
N TYR A 19 8.43 14.73 -6.54
CA TYR A 19 7.88 13.40 -6.84
C TYR A 19 6.93 12.91 -5.72
N LYS A 20 7.37 13.00 -4.46
CA LYS A 20 6.57 12.56 -3.29
C LYS A 20 5.32 13.42 -3.08
N ALA A 21 5.35 14.70 -3.42
CA ALA A 21 4.24 15.63 -3.21
C ALA A 21 3.22 15.62 -4.36
N LEU A 22 3.66 15.39 -5.61
CA LEU A 22 2.80 15.57 -6.78
C LEU A 22 2.43 14.27 -7.48
N ILE A 23 3.37 13.35 -7.64
CA ILE A 23 3.14 12.11 -8.40
C ILE A 23 2.65 11.00 -7.48
N ARG A 24 3.31 10.82 -6.33
CA ARG A 24 2.99 9.74 -5.40
C ARG A 24 1.52 9.77 -4.93
N PRO A 25 0.92 10.91 -4.57
CA PRO A 25 -0.49 10.93 -4.15
C PRO A 25 -1.44 10.49 -5.26
N ILE A 26 -1.16 10.81 -6.52
CA ILE A 26 -1.97 10.38 -7.67
C ILE A 26 -1.94 8.84 -7.82
N LEU A 27 -0.77 8.24 -7.61
CA LEU A 27 -0.61 6.78 -7.66
C LEU A 27 -1.30 6.06 -6.48
N GLU A 28 -1.42 6.74 -5.34
CA GLU A 28 -1.95 6.18 -4.10
C GLU A 28 -3.45 6.44 -3.90
N TYR A 29 -4.00 7.53 -4.45
CA TYR A 29 -5.40 7.92 -4.25
C TYR A 29 -6.38 6.79 -4.60
N GLY A 30 -6.16 6.12 -5.72
CA GLY A 30 -7.03 5.04 -6.20
C GLY A 30 -6.68 3.65 -5.70
N CYS A 31 -5.65 3.47 -4.87
CA CYS A 31 -5.11 2.13 -4.61
C CYS A 31 -6.03 1.22 -3.78
N VAL A 32 -6.92 1.79 -2.96
CA VAL A 32 -7.92 1.01 -2.21
C VAL A 32 -8.90 0.35 -3.18
N ILE A 33 -9.31 1.09 -4.21
CA ILE A 33 -10.28 0.64 -5.22
C ILE A 33 -9.59 -0.24 -6.27
N TRP A 34 -8.40 0.16 -6.70
CA TRP A 34 -7.64 -0.47 -7.77
C TRP A 34 -6.21 -0.78 -7.32
N ASP A 35 -6.06 -1.90 -6.61
CA ASP A 35 -4.77 -2.54 -6.37
C ASP A 35 -4.64 -3.80 -7.24
N PRO A 36 -4.03 -3.70 -8.43
CA PRO A 36 -4.06 -4.78 -9.39
C PRO A 36 -3.24 -5.98 -8.93
N TYR A 37 -3.81 -7.18 -8.95
CA TYR A 37 -3.09 -8.40 -8.56
C TYR A 37 -2.17 -8.94 -9.66
N HIS A 38 -2.52 -8.72 -10.93
CA HIS A 38 -1.72 -9.19 -12.06
C HIS A 38 -0.36 -8.51 -12.12
N LYS A 39 0.70 -9.32 -12.22
CA LYS A 39 2.10 -8.87 -12.31
C LYS A 39 2.31 -7.77 -13.36
N LYS A 40 1.73 -7.92 -14.55
CA LYS A 40 1.80 -6.93 -15.64
C LYS A 40 1.39 -5.51 -15.21
N TYR A 41 0.32 -5.38 -14.43
CA TYR A 41 -0.19 -4.07 -14.00
C TYR A 41 0.62 -3.52 -12.82
N ARG A 42 1.05 -4.38 -11.89
CA ARG A 42 1.98 -3.99 -10.81
C ARG A 42 3.30 -3.46 -11.37
N GLU A 43 3.89 -4.15 -12.34
CA GLU A 43 5.10 -3.70 -13.03
C GLU A 43 4.90 -2.40 -13.81
N ARG A 44 3.71 -2.19 -14.39
CA ARG A 44 3.38 -0.92 -15.05
C ARG A 44 3.35 0.25 -14.08
N LEU A 45 2.77 0.07 -12.89
CA LEU A 45 2.82 1.07 -11.84
C LEU A 45 4.26 1.32 -11.38
N GLU A 46 5.03 0.25 -11.18
CA GLU A 46 6.40 0.38 -10.69
C GLU A 46 7.36 1.01 -11.71
N LYS A 47 7.06 0.89 -13.01
CA LYS A 47 7.76 1.64 -14.07
C LYS A 47 7.65 3.16 -13.87
N VAL A 48 6.57 3.67 -13.26
CA VAL A 48 6.44 5.11 -12.95
C VAL A 48 7.47 5.51 -11.90
N GLN A 49 7.59 4.75 -10.80
CA GLN A 49 8.61 4.99 -9.77
C GLN A 49 10.04 4.84 -10.32
N ARG A 50 10.29 3.80 -11.12
CA ARG A 50 11.60 3.59 -11.78
C ARG A 50 11.97 4.74 -12.73
N SER A 51 11.01 5.24 -13.49
CA SER A 51 11.20 6.41 -14.36
C SER A 51 11.48 7.69 -13.55
N ALA A 52 10.78 7.86 -12.43
CA ALA A 52 11.00 8.96 -11.51
C ALA A 52 12.40 8.90 -10.88
N ALA A 53 12.87 7.73 -10.42
CA ALA A 53 14.21 7.56 -9.86
C ALA A 53 15.32 7.98 -10.85
N ARG A 54 15.22 7.53 -12.11
CA ARG A 54 16.14 7.97 -13.19
C ARG A 54 16.11 9.48 -13.39
N TYR A 55 14.92 10.08 -13.32
CA TYR A 55 14.77 11.52 -13.46
C TYR A 55 15.35 12.32 -12.28
N ILE A 56 15.11 11.85 -11.06
CA ILE A 56 15.58 12.48 -9.83
C ILE A 56 17.12 12.49 -9.80
N MET A 57 17.75 11.36 -10.11
CA MET A 57 19.22 11.24 -10.13
C MET A 57 19.88 11.75 -11.42
N SER A 58 19.09 12.12 -12.45
CA SER A 58 19.58 12.48 -13.78
C SER A 58 20.48 11.41 -14.44
N ARG A 59 20.24 10.13 -14.12
CA ARG A 59 21.02 8.97 -14.60
C ARG A 59 20.22 8.13 -15.60
N TYR A 60 20.68 8.10 -16.85
CA TYR A 60 19.95 7.51 -17.98
C TYR A 60 20.74 6.47 -18.78
N ARG A 61 21.96 6.12 -18.36
CA ARG A 61 22.74 5.10 -19.07
C ARG A 61 22.09 3.74 -18.88
N ARG A 62 22.28 2.86 -19.86
CA ARG A 62 21.77 1.48 -19.82
C ARG A 62 22.45 0.66 -18.71
N THR A 63 23.70 0.98 -18.39
CA THR A 63 24.49 0.36 -17.32
C THR A 63 24.05 0.80 -15.92
N ASP A 64 23.26 1.86 -15.80
CA ASP A 64 22.85 2.35 -14.49
C ASP A 64 21.74 1.45 -13.90
N SER A 65 21.99 0.93 -12.68
CA SER A 65 21.00 0.16 -11.92
C SER A 65 19.94 1.08 -11.32
N VAL A 66 18.72 1.01 -11.84
CA VAL A 66 17.59 1.78 -11.29
C VAL A 66 17.20 1.29 -9.90
N SER A 67 17.41 0.01 -9.61
CA SER A 67 17.13 -0.53 -8.27
C SER A 67 18.05 0.13 -7.25
N ALA A 68 19.35 0.23 -7.53
CA ALA A 68 20.28 0.98 -6.68
C ALA A 68 19.88 2.45 -6.52
N MET A 69 19.38 3.10 -7.58
CA MET A 69 18.86 4.49 -7.46
C MET A 69 17.64 4.58 -6.53
N ILE A 70 16.74 3.60 -6.59
CA ILE A 70 15.55 3.56 -5.72
C ILE A 70 15.98 3.38 -4.26
N ASP A 71 16.96 2.52 -4.02
CA ASP A 71 17.54 2.26 -2.70
C ASP A 71 18.26 3.52 -2.16
N ASP A 72 19.10 4.17 -2.98
CA ASP A 72 19.76 5.45 -2.65
C ASP A 72 18.75 6.54 -2.27
N LEU A 73 17.61 6.60 -3.00
CA LEU A 73 16.53 7.55 -2.75
C LEU A 73 15.59 7.13 -1.61
N LYS A 74 15.80 5.95 -1.01
CA LYS A 74 14.95 5.35 0.03
C LYS A 74 13.47 5.34 -0.37
N LEU A 75 13.20 4.93 -1.61
CA LEU A 75 11.85 4.84 -2.16
C LEU A 75 11.30 3.43 -1.94
N GLU A 76 10.37 3.29 -1.00
CA GLU A 76 9.62 2.03 -0.81
C GLU A 76 8.92 1.61 -2.12
N PRO A 77 8.86 0.30 -2.45
CA PRO A 77 8.09 -0.21 -3.57
C PRO A 77 6.63 0.22 -3.52
N LEU A 78 6.04 0.60 -4.66
CA LEU A 78 4.64 1.03 -4.65
C LEU A 78 3.69 -0.11 -4.25
N ASP A 79 4.05 -1.37 -4.48
CA ASP A 79 3.22 -2.53 -4.11
C ASP A 79 3.04 -2.65 -2.59
N GLU A 80 4.12 -2.52 -1.83
CA GLU A 80 4.10 -2.52 -0.36
C GLU A 80 3.31 -1.34 0.17
N ARG A 81 3.50 -0.15 -0.41
CA ARG A 81 2.76 1.04 -0.02
C ARG A 81 1.25 0.87 -0.22
N ARG A 82 0.82 0.34 -1.37
CA ARG A 82 -0.60 0.04 -1.64
C ARG A 82 -1.15 -1.00 -0.67
N ARG A 83 -0.37 -2.04 -0.35
CA ARG A 83 -0.74 -3.06 0.65
C ARG A 83 -1.02 -2.42 2.01
N ILE A 84 -0.12 -1.54 2.49
CA ILE A 84 -0.30 -0.83 3.76
C ILE A 84 -1.54 0.07 3.72
N ILE A 85 -1.76 0.82 2.64
CA ILE A 85 -2.93 1.71 2.50
C ILE A 85 -4.23 0.90 2.53
N ARG A 86 -4.28 -0.25 1.85
CA ARG A 86 -5.45 -1.14 1.87
C ARG A 86 -5.77 -1.64 3.27
N LEU A 87 -4.77 -2.15 4.00
CA LEU A 87 -4.96 -2.63 5.38
C LEU A 87 -5.36 -1.49 6.33
N LYS A 88 -4.73 -0.33 6.18
CA LYS A 88 -5.09 0.87 6.94
C LYS A 88 -6.53 1.30 6.68
N PHE A 89 -7.03 1.13 5.46
CA PHE A 89 -8.43 1.40 5.14
C PHE A 89 -9.39 0.49 5.92
N ILE A 90 -9.11 -0.82 5.99
CA ILE A 90 -9.89 -1.75 6.83
C ILE A 90 -9.81 -1.37 8.31
N PHE A 91 -8.63 -0.99 8.81
CA PHE A 91 -8.45 -0.49 10.19
C PHE A 91 -9.34 0.73 10.47
N MET A 92 -9.30 1.75 9.62
CA MET A 92 -10.11 2.95 9.79
C MET A 92 -11.62 2.64 9.71
N MET A 93 -11.99 1.70 8.86
CA MET A 93 -13.37 1.25 8.72
C MET A 93 -13.86 0.46 9.94
N SER A 94 -13.02 -0.38 10.54
CA SER A 94 -13.36 -1.11 11.76
C SER A 94 -13.47 -0.21 12.99
N LYS A 95 -12.70 0.89 13.02
CA LYS A 95 -12.79 1.93 14.06
C LYS A 95 -13.93 2.94 13.84
N GLY A 96 -14.70 2.80 12.76
CA GLY A 96 -15.82 3.72 12.46
C GLY A 96 -15.38 5.13 12.05
N CYS A 97 -14.17 5.29 11.51
CA CYS A 97 -13.67 6.60 11.04
C CYS A 97 -14.34 7.08 9.75
N PHE A 98 -15.19 6.26 9.12
CA PHE A 98 -15.93 6.60 7.92
C PHE A 98 -17.43 6.71 8.23
N ASN A 99 -18.11 7.63 7.56
CA ASN A 99 -19.57 7.75 7.60
C ASN A 99 -20.24 6.70 6.69
N ILE A 100 -19.88 5.44 6.88
CA ILE A 100 -20.37 4.27 6.13
C ILE A 100 -20.68 3.18 7.15
N ASP A 101 -21.78 2.47 6.94
CA ASP A 101 -22.14 1.30 7.75
C ASP A 101 -21.12 0.16 7.52
N SER A 102 -20.11 0.10 8.40
CA SER A 102 -19.01 -0.85 8.29
C SER A 102 -19.46 -2.30 8.48
N THR A 103 -20.56 -2.53 9.19
CA THR A 103 -21.08 -3.88 9.49
C THR A 103 -21.54 -4.64 8.24
N ARG A 104 -21.91 -3.93 7.18
CA ARG A 104 -22.27 -4.52 5.88
C ARG A 104 -21.09 -5.14 5.15
N TYR A 105 -19.88 -4.68 5.45
CA TYR A 105 -18.66 -5.09 4.75
C TYR A 105 -17.71 -5.87 5.66
N LEU A 106 -17.69 -5.55 6.94
CA LEU A 106 -16.82 -6.16 7.94
C LEU A 106 -17.68 -6.92 8.95
N MET A 107 -17.97 -8.18 8.64
CA MET A 107 -18.69 -9.06 9.56
C MET A 107 -17.69 -9.70 10.50
N HIS A 108 -17.86 -9.54 11.82
CA HIS A 108 -17.03 -10.25 12.78
C HIS A 108 -17.23 -11.77 12.68
N ASN A 109 -16.17 -12.54 12.94
CA ASN A 109 -16.24 -14.00 12.98
C ASN A 109 -16.28 -14.51 14.44
N PRO A 110 -17.47 -14.70 15.04
CA PRO A 110 -17.60 -15.08 16.44
C PRO A 110 -17.15 -16.53 16.72
N SER A 111 -17.03 -17.37 15.68
CA SER A 111 -16.64 -18.77 15.81
C SER A 111 -15.12 -18.98 15.76
N HIS A 112 -14.32 -17.91 15.68
CA HIS A 112 -12.87 -18.02 15.63
C HIS A 112 -12.27 -18.18 17.04
N SER A 113 -11.34 -19.14 17.20
CA SER A 113 -10.70 -19.36 18.50
C SER A 113 -9.65 -18.28 18.78
N ALA A 114 -9.87 -17.48 19.83
CA ALA A 114 -8.90 -16.50 20.35
C ALA A 114 -7.58 -17.13 20.85
N ARG A 115 -7.52 -18.47 20.99
CA ARG A 115 -6.29 -19.19 21.34
C ARG A 115 -5.32 -19.37 20.16
N LEU A 116 -5.80 -19.19 18.92
CA LEU A 116 -5.03 -19.40 17.69
C LEU A 116 -4.80 -18.09 16.91
N SER A 117 -5.50 -17.01 17.26
CA SER A 117 -5.44 -15.69 16.60
C SER A 117 -6.04 -14.62 17.51
N HIS A 118 -5.98 -13.35 17.10
CA HIS A 118 -6.51 -12.21 17.86
C HIS A 118 -8.04 -12.12 17.84
N ASP A 119 -8.62 -11.31 18.73
CA ASP A 119 -10.08 -11.18 18.86
C ASP A 119 -10.77 -10.42 17.71
N ILE A 120 -10.03 -9.63 16.92
CA ILE A 120 -10.58 -8.71 15.92
C ILE A 120 -10.53 -9.34 14.51
N VAL A 121 -11.12 -10.53 14.36
CA VAL A 121 -11.16 -11.28 13.09
C VAL A 121 -12.45 -11.03 12.33
N PHE A 122 -12.34 -10.85 11.01
CA PHE A 122 -13.49 -10.73 10.12
C PHE A 122 -13.78 -12.05 9.40
N LYS A 123 -15.06 -12.31 9.16
CA LYS A 123 -15.52 -13.45 8.37
C LYS A 123 -15.02 -13.32 6.94
N PRO A 124 -14.29 -14.32 6.39
CA PRO A 124 -13.87 -14.29 5.00
C PRO A 124 -15.07 -14.20 4.05
N TYR A 125 -14.90 -13.48 2.94
CA TYR A 125 -15.89 -13.45 1.88
C TYR A 125 -15.91 -14.77 1.12
N TRP A 126 -17.11 -15.29 0.88
CA TRP A 126 -17.26 -16.42 -0.02
C TRP A 126 -17.02 -15.98 -1.47
N CYS A 127 -16.06 -16.62 -2.13
CA CYS A 127 -15.60 -16.23 -3.47
C CYS A 127 -15.77 -17.40 -4.44
N LYS A 128 -16.61 -17.23 -5.48
CA LYS A 128 -16.75 -18.22 -6.57
C LYS A 128 -15.58 -18.19 -7.56
N THR A 129 -14.96 -17.04 -7.74
CA THR A 129 -13.91 -16.82 -8.74
C THR A 129 -12.65 -16.25 -8.10
N LEU A 130 -11.50 -16.60 -8.67
CA LEU A 130 -10.21 -16.06 -8.27
C LEU A 130 -10.16 -14.54 -8.44
N GLN A 131 -10.79 -14.00 -9.48
CA GLN A 131 -10.86 -12.55 -9.73
C GLN A 131 -11.54 -11.82 -8.57
N TYR A 132 -12.68 -12.34 -8.08
CA TYR A 132 -13.37 -11.76 -6.93
C TYR A 132 -12.52 -11.87 -5.66
N GLN A 133 -11.86 -13.02 -5.44
CA GLN A 133 -10.94 -13.19 -4.30
C GLN A 133 -9.80 -12.16 -4.29
N LYS A 134 -9.36 -11.67 -5.46
CA LYS A 134 -8.31 -10.66 -5.57
C LYS A 134 -8.80 -9.20 -5.51
N LEU A 135 -10.11 -8.97 -5.36
CA LEU A 135 -10.65 -7.64 -5.08
C LEU A 135 -10.33 -7.18 -3.66
N PHE A 136 -10.63 -5.91 -3.38
CA PHE A 136 -10.27 -5.24 -2.13
C PHE A 136 -10.68 -6.01 -0.87
N PHE A 137 -11.97 -6.27 -0.66
CA PHE A 137 -12.45 -6.85 0.60
C PHE A 137 -11.96 -8.29 0.84
N PRO A 138 -12.16 -9.27 -0.07
CA PRO A 138 -11.79 -10.65 0.21
C PRO A 138 -10.28 -10.79 0.48
N ARG A 139 -9.46 -10.17 -0.38
CA ARG A 139 -8.00 -10.19 -0.24
C ARG A 139 -7.53 -9.50 1.03
N THR A 140 -8.08 -8.32 1.34
CA THR A 140 -7.56 -7.52 2.47
C THR A 140 -8.04 -8.10 3.80
N ILE A 141 -9.22 -8.72 3.87
CA ILE A 141 -9.68 -9.46 5.07
C ILE A 141 -8.85 -10.72 5.29
N GLU A 142 -8.55 -11.45 4.21
CA GLU A 142 -7.63 -12.60 4.29
C GLU A 142 -6.28 -12.14 4.87
N GLU A 143 -5.67 -11.08 4.33
CA GLU A 143 -4.41 -10.54 4.86
C GLU A 143 -4.55 -10.00 6.29
N TRP A 144 -5.66 -9.35 6.63
CA TRP A 144 -5.94 -8.81 7.97
C TRP A 144 -5.98 -9.91 9.03
N ASN A 145 -6.66 -11.02 8.75
CA ASN A 145 -6.83 -12.12 9.70
C ASN A 145 -5.52 -12.85 10.03
N HIS A 146 -4.47 -12.66 9.21
CA HIS A 146 -3.13 -13.18 9.47
C HIS A 146 -2.22 -12.17 10.19
N LEU A 147 -2.71 -10.96 10.51
CA LEU A 147 -1.92 -9.98 11.23
C LEU A 147 -1.78 -10.39 12.71
N PRO A 148 -0.64 -10.05 13.35
CA PRO A 148 -0.49 -10.19 14.79
C PRO A 148 -1.44 -9.27 15.57
N GLU A 149 -1.81 -9.72 16.77
CA GLU A 149 -2.72 -9.01 17.65
C GLU A 149 -2.24 -7.60 18.02
N GLU A 150 -0.93 -7.44 18.21
CA GLU A 150 -0.30 -6.20 18.62
C GLU A 150 -0.51 -5.11 17.57
N ILE A 151 -0.51 -5.49 16.29
CA ILE A 151 -0.76 -4.56 15.19
C ILE A 151 -2.24 -4.18 15.19
N VAL A 152 -3.14 -5.17 15.26
CA VAL A 152 -4.58 -4.95 15.11
C VAL A 152 -5.19 -4.17 16.28
N LYS A 153 -4.66 -4.35 17.50
CA LYS A 153 -5.08 -3.61 18.70
C LYS A 153 -4.55 -2.17 18.75
N SER A 154 -3.85 -1.69 17.72
CA SER A 154 -3.46 -0.28 17.61
C SER A 154 -4.65 0.68 17.82
N ILE A 155 -4.38 1.81 18.47
CA ILE A 155 -5.40 2.84 18.75
C ILE A 155 -5.52 3.80 17.56
N GLU A 156 -4.37 4.31 17.10
CA GLU A 156 -4.33 5.34 16.06
C GLU A 156 -3.99 4.77 14.68
N PRO A 157 -4.57 5.32 13.58
CA PRO A 157 -4.23 4.90 12.22
C PRO A 157 -2.76 5.08 11.88
N LYS A 158 -2.07 6.05 12.50
CA LYS A 158 -0.65 6.28 12.24
C LYS A 158 0.23 5.24 12.93
N SER A 159 -0.10 4.87 14.17
CA SER A 159 0.56 3.79 14.89
C SER A 159 0.43 2.47 14.13
N PHE A 160 -0.80 2.14 13.70
CA PHE A 160 -1.09 0.95 12.90
C PHE A 160 -0.23 0.89 11.62
N GLU A 161 -0.15 2.00 10.88
CA GLU A 161 0.64 2.11 9.65
C GLU A 161 2.15 1.88 9.90
N ASN A 162 2.68 2.38 11.02
CA ASN A 162 4.09 2.20 11.38
C ASN A 162 4.38 0.75 11.79
N CYS A 163 3.52 0.12 12.60
CA CYS A 163 3.63 -1.28 12.98
C CYS A 163 3.60 -2.20 11.74
N LEU A 164 2.72 -1.93 10.77
CA LEU A 164 2.67 -2.67 9.51
C LEU A 164 3.97 -2.56 8.70
N ARG A 165 4.59 -1.37 8.65
CA ARG A 165 5.88 -1.21 7.96
C ARG A 165 6.97 -2.05 8.60
N LEU A 166 7.03 -2.07 9.93
CA LEU A 166 8.01 -2.89 10.66
C LEU A 166 7.76 -4.39 10.43
N PHE A 167 6.49 -4.80 10.41
CA PHE A 167 6.12 -6.20 10.20
C PHE A 167 6.44 -6.72 8.80
N PHE A 168 6.30 -5.89 7.75
CA PHE A 168 6.61 -6.32 6.38
C PHE A 168 8.09 -6.16 5.99
N ASN A 169 8.86 -5.38 6.75
CA ASN A 169 10.29 -5.18 6.51
C ASN A 169 11.18 -6.17 7.27
N ASN A 170 10.62 -6.92 8.23
CA ASN A 170 11.26 -8.05 8.93
C ASN A 170 10.97 -9.37 8.20
#